data_AF-A0AAD9J2E5-F1
#
_entry.id   AF-A0AAD9J2E5-F1
#
_cell.length_a   1.000
_cell.length_b   1.000
_cell.length_c   1.000
_cell.angle_alpha   90.00
_cell.angle_beta   90.00
_cell.angle_gamma   90.00
#
_symmetry.space_group_name_H-M   'P 1'
#
loop_
_entity.id
_entity.type
_entity.pdbx_description
1 polymer ?
#
loop_
_entity_poly.entity_id
_entity_poly.type
_entity_poly.pdbx_seq_one_letter_code
_entity_poly.pdbx_strand_id
1 'polypeptide(L)'
;MWYQSSLGDVIIHDSVISDKGVCKEKYNDYYIMEKRSEDGSKCRMCMLIIQRHVNIIQYRQSFCLSNIDKADKCRWKLPVENPLHTLVKANGHPVECPFSEAYKFKYKNNTRTFCQRPESHMKPCARSSKFHFRFRRCRNLEGTHDKDIRLSKSCIGDGLLFLLNIITITITSTIIIIIITIIIIIIIIIIIIISNIIINNGIIINFMKASTSSLSPLSSSQQPPSSSPSTTPTPPTSSSSPSAAAAAS
;
A
#
# COMPACT_ATOMS: atom_id res chain seq x y z
N MET A 1 -0.90 -16.85 4.52
CA MET A 1 -0.59 -18.03 5.33
C MET A 1 0.89 -18.07 5.66
N TRP A 2 1.21 -18.28 6.93
CA TRP A 2 2.54 -18.43 7.51
C TRP A 2 2.61 -19.74 8.28
N TYR A 3 3.79 -20.16 8.73
CA TYR A 3 4.01 -21.40 9.46
C TYR A 3 4.94 -21.18 10.66
N GLN A 4 4.63 -21.80 11.80
CA GLN A 4 5.48 -21.88 12.98
C GLN A 4 5.63 -23.34 13.41
N SER A 5 6.86 -23.79 13.69
CA SER A 5 7.15 -25.18 14.07
C SER A 5 6.49 -25.66 15.39
N SER A 6 5.81 -24.78 16.13
CA SER A 6 5.11 -25.09 17.39
C SER A 6 3.61 -24.76 17.36
N LEU A 7 3.08 -24.26 16.23
CA LEU A 7 1.65 -23.92 16.07
C LEU A 7 1.06 -24.45 14.76
N GLY A 8 1.88 -24.94 13.82
CA GLY A 8 1.44 -25.26 12.47
C GLY A 8 1.23 -23.99 11.64
N ASP A 9 0.14 -23.95 10.88
CA ASP A 9 -0.19 -22.82 10.02
C ASP A 9 -0.78 -21.64 10.79
N VAL A 10 -0.20 -20.46 10.58
CA VAL A 10 -0.57 -19.19 11.20
C VAL A 10 -1.18 -18.28 10.12
N ILE A 11 -2.41 -17.84 10.34
CA ILE A 11 -3.05 -16.83 9.49
C ILE A 11 -2.65 -15.45 10.03
N ILE A 12 -2.27 -14.56 9.11
CA ILE A 12 -2.07 -13.13 9.35
C ILE A 12 -2.83 -12.42 8.24
N HIS A 13 -3.77 -11.57 8.63
CA HIS A 13 -4.63 -10.80 7.74
C HIS A 13 -5.00 -9.49 8.46
N ASP A 14 -4.72 -8.36 7.82
CA ASP A 14 -5.02 -7.01 8.29
C ASP A 14 -4.51 -6.75 9.71
N SER A 15 -5.41 -6.69 10.70
CA SER A 15 -5.08 -6.49 12.12
C SER A 15 -5.00 -7.78 12.93
N VAL A 16 -5.21 -8.96 12.33
CA VAL A 16 -5.43 -10.25 13.04
C VAL A 16 -4.26 -11.22 12.83
N ILE A 17 -3.86 -11.90 13.92
CA ILE A 17 -2.88 -13.00 13.92
C ILE A 17 -3.46 -14.19 14.70
N SER A 18 -3.43 -15.41 14.11
CA SER A 18 -3.89 -16.64 14.77
C SER A 18 -3.36 -16.80 16.19
N ASP A 19 -4.24 -17.16 17.12
CA ASP A 19 -4.04 -17.35 18.57
C ASP A 19 -3.52 -16.15 19.38
N LYS A 20 -3.21 -15.02 18.72
CA LYS A 20 -2.82 -13.75 19.35
C LYS A 20 -3.97 -12.75 19.42
N GLY A 21 -4.90 -12.83 18.45
CA GLY A 21 -6.11 -12.01 18.40
C GLY A 21 -5.97 -10.80 17.47
N VAL A 22 -6.58 -9.69 17.87
CA VAL A 22 -6.73 -8.47 17.05
C VAL A 22 -5.82 -7.37 17.57
N CYS A 23 -5.02 -6.77 16.69
CA CYS A 23 -4.22 -5.59 16.97
C CYS A 23 -5.12 -4.42 17.35
N LYS A 24 -4.91 -3.85 18.54
CA LYS A 24 -5.59 -2.65 19.03
C LYS A 24 -4.77 -1.39 18.83
N GLU A 25 -3.45 -1.52 18.79
CA GLU A 25 -2.54 -0.39 18.72
C GLU A 25 -1.15 -0.81 18.21
N LYS A 26 -0.47 0.13 17.53
CA LYS A 26 0.89 -0.02 17.02
C LYS A 26 1.73 1.20 17.42
N TYR A 27 2.96 0.97 17.86
CA TYR A 27 3.99 2.00 18.02
C TYR A 27 5.34 1.47 17.51
N ASN A 28 5.80 1.96 16.36
CA ASN A 28 6.93 1.38 15.61
C ASN A 28 6.74 -0.13 15.39
N ASP A 29 7.67 -0.98 15.83
CA ASP A 29 7.60 -2.44 15.75
C ASP A 29 6.89 -3.10 16.95
N TYR A 30 6.36 -2.31 17.88
CA TYR A 30 5.57 -2.78 19.02
C TYR A 30 4.07 -2.73 18.71
N TYR A 31 3.36 -3.78 19.12
CA TYR A 31 1.94 -3.98 18.87
C TYR A 31 1.25 -4.45 20.15
N ILE A 32 0.00 -4.02 20.39
CA ILE A 32 -0.88 -4.62 21.40
C ILE A 32 -1.89 -5.50 20.68
N MET A 33 -1.83 -6.81 20.91
CA MET A 33 -2.84 -7.76 20.45
C MET A 33 -3.83 -8.04 21.60
N GLU A 34 -5.12 -7.98 21.33
CA GLU A 34 -6.19 -8.36 22.26
C GLU A 34 -6.90 -9.62 21.76
N LYS A 35 -6.97 -10.65 22.62
CA LYS A 35 -7.85 -11.80 22.44
C LYS A 35 -8.76 -12.00 23.65
N ARG A 36 -9.84 -12.75 23.46
CA ARG A 36 -10.67 -13.24 24.56
C ARG A 36 -9.93 -14.40 25.24
N SER A 37 -9.89 -14.42 26.57
CA SER A 37 -9.46 -15.57 27.37
C SER A 37 -10.53 -16.65 27.37
N GLU A 38 -10.20 -17.84 27.84
CA GLU A 38 -11.14 -18.94 28.09
C GLU A 38 -12.23 -18.50 29.10
N ASP A 39 -11.84 -17.73 30.13
CA ASP A 39 -12.73 -17.11 31.12
C ASP A 39 -13.58 -15.94 30.56
N GLY A 40 -13.57 -15.72 29.25
CA GLY A 40 -14.27 -14.61 28.60
C GLY A 40 -13.64 -13.22 28.80
N SER A 41 -12.61 -13.10 29.64
CA SER A 41 -11.89 -11.86 29.94
C SER A 41 -11.07 -11.35 28.74
N LYS A 42 -10.61 -10.08 28.76
CA LYS A 42 -9.74 -9.52 27.72
C LYS A 42 -8.26 -9.78 28.05
N CYS A 43 -7.64 -10.73 27.37
CA CYS A 43 -6.19 -10.89 27.38
C CYS A 43 -5.56 -9.95 26.35
N ARG A 44 -4.86 -8.90 26.81
CA ARG A 44 -3.98 -8.11 25.97
C ARG A 44 -2.54 -8.55 26.13
N MET A 45 -1.79 -8.61 25.04
CA MET A 45 -0.37 -8.94 25.06
C MET A 45 0.42 -7.95 24.21
N CYS A 46 1.59 -7.57 24.71
CA CYS A 46 2.58 -6.85 23.93
C CYS A 46 3.26 -7.82 22.96
N MET A 47 3.45 -7.40 21.72
CA MET A 47 4.28 -8.09 20.73
C MET A 47 5.30 -7.12 20.14
N LEU A 48 6.53 -7.59 19.95
CA LEU A 48 7.55 -6.95 19.13
C LEU A 48 7.69 -7.79 17.86
N ILE A 49 7.31 -7.23 16.71
CA ILE A 49 7.25 -7.96 15.43
C ILE A 49 8.34 -7.40 14.51
N ILE A 50 9.33 -8.22 14.19
CA ILE A 50 10.52 -7.85 13.42
C ILE A 50 10.50 -8.58 12.08
N GLN A 51 10.27 -7.85 10.99
CA GLN A 51 10.43 -8.41 9.65
C GLN A 51 11.92 -8.59 9.34
N ARG A 52 12.40 -9.84 9.30
CA ARG A 52 13.79 -10.16 8.91
C ARG A 52 13.96 -10.29 7.41
N HIS A 53 12.91 -10.73 6.71
CA HIS A 53 12.87 -10.87 5.27
C HIS A 53 11.42 -10.97 4.77
N VAL A 54 11.14 -10.79 3.47
CA VAL A 54 9.76 -10.82 2.93
C VAL A 54 9.03 -12.16 3.12
N ASN A 55 9.74 -13.25 3.44
CA ASN A 55 9.12 -14.52 3.88
C ASN A 55 9.59 -15.02 5.28
N ILE A 56 10.29 -14.20 6.08
CA ILE A 56 10.56 -14.47 7.51
C ILE A 56 10.19 -13.26 8.37
N ILE A 57 9.21 -13.46 9.24
CA ILE A 57 8.94 -12.59 10.38
C ILE A 57 9.49 -13.29 11.63
N GLN A 58 10.12 -12.53 12.53
CA GLN A 58 10.40 -12.95 13.89
C GLN A 58 9.57 -12.14 14.85
N TYR A 59 9.16 -12.72 15.99
CA TYR A 59 8.44 -11.96 17.00
C TYR A 59 8.78 -12.40 18.43
N ARG A 60 8.59 -11.49 19.37
CA ARG A 60 8.53 -11.75 20.83
C ARG A 60 7.16 -11.35 21.33
N GLN A 61 6.64 -12.05 22.33
CA GLN A 61 5.35 -11.73 22.96
C GLN A 61 5.48 -11.70 24.50
N SER A 62 4.61 -10.94 25.17
CA SER A 62 4.42 -11.01 26.62
C SER A 62 3.36 -12.06 26.98
N PHE A 63 3.18 -12.30 28.27
CA PHE A 63 1.95 -12.91 28.81
C PHE A 63 0.77 -11.91 28.70
N CYS A 64 -0.43 -12.31 29.12
CA CYS A 64 -1.57 -11.40 29.26
C CYS A 64 -1.26 -10.28 30.27
N LEU A 65 -1.68 -9.06 29.95
CA LEU A 65 -1.49 -7.84 30.74
C LEU A 65 -2.84 -7.13 30.88
N SER A 66 -3.31 -6.93 32.11
CA SER A 66 -4.60 -6.26 32.37
C SER A 66 -4.56 -4.77 31.99
N ASN A 67 -3.44 -4.10 32.31
CA ASN A 67 -3.29 -2.65 32.24
C ASN A 67 -2.27 -2.28 31.14
N ILE A 68 -2.64 -2.52 29.88
CA ILE A 68 -1.87 -2.08 28.72
C ILE A 68 -2.82 -1.47 27.67
N ASP A 69 -2.61 -0.17 27.42
CA ASP A 69 -3.46 0.73 26.61
C ASP A 69 -2.63 1.75 25.81
N LYS A 70 -1.29 1.57 25.80
CA LYS A 70 -0.34 2.30 24.96
C LYS A 70 0.82 1.37 24.54
N ALA A 71 1.10 1.29 23.24
CA ALA A 71 2.05 0.34 22.65
C ALA A 71 3.52 0.75 22.84
N ASP A 72 3.80 2.04 23.12
CA ASP A 72 5.12 2.54 23.52
C ASP A 72 5.66 1.84 24.78
N LYS A 73 4.78 1.58 25.76
CA LYS A 73 5.08 0.89 27.02
C LYS A 73 5.48 -0.57 26.83
N CYS A 74 5.18 -1.19 25.68
CA CYS A 74 5.49 -2.59 25.43
C CYS A 74 7.00 -2.92 25.45
N ARG A 75 7.87 -1.92 25.22
CA ARG A 75 9.33 -2.06 25.41
C ARG A 75 9.68 -2.60 26.81
N TRP A 76 8.96 -2.17 27.84
CA TRP A 76 9.18 -2.56 29.24
C TRP A 76 8.43 -3.84 29.65
N LYS A 77 7.74 -4.49 28.72
CA LYS A 77 6.96 -5.73 28.94
C LYS A 77 7.48 -6.91 28.12
N LEU A 78 8.61 -6.73 27.42
CA LEU A 78 9.25 -7.73 26.56
C LEU A 78 10.75 -7.86 26.91
N PRO A 79 11.09 -8.48 28.07
CA PRO A 79 12.48 -8.72 28.45
C PRO A 79 13.30 -9.50 27.41
N VAL A 80 14.63 -9.42 27.52
CA VAL A 80 15.58 -10.06 26.59
C VAL A 80 15.47 -11.59 26.60
N GLU A 81 15.02 -12.19 27.70
CA GLU A 81 14.76 -13.64 27.83
C GLU A 81 13.48 -14.13 27.14
N ASN A 82 12.56 -13.25 26.71
CA ASN A 82 11.33 -13.70 26.05
C ASN A 82 11.65 -14.42 24.73
N PRO A 83 11.04 -15.60 24.48
CA PRO A 83 11.37 -16.44 23.33
C PRO A 83 11.16 -15.69 22.01
N LEU A 84 12.15 -15.80 21.13
CA LEU A 84 12.11 -15.25 19.77
C LEU A 84 11.51 -16.30 18.82
N HIS A 85 10.21 -16.20 18.60
CA HIS A 85 9.50 -17.04 17.64
C HIS A 85 9.85 -16.62 16.19
N THR A 86 9.76 -17.56 15.26
CA THR A 86 10.02 -17.33 13.83
C THR A 86 8.87 -17.89 13.01
N LEU A 87 8.29 -17.04 12.17
CA LEU A 87 7.22 -17.34 11.21
C LEU A 87 7.79 -17.34 9.80
N VAL A 88 7.59 -18.45 9.07
CA VAL A 88 7.99 -18.58 7.67
C VAL A 88 6.75 -18.49 6.79
N LYS A 89 6.76 -17.71 5.70
CA LYS A 89 5.59 -17.64 4.79
C LYS A 89 5.46 -18.97 4.05
N ALA A 90 4.30 -19.62 4.12
CA ALA A 90 4.09 -20.94 3.52
C ALA A 90 4.31 -20.90 1.99
N ASN A 91 3.61 -19.97 1.34
CA ASN A 91 3.82 -19.61 -0.07
C ASN A 91 4.73 -18.37 -0.16
N GLY A 92 5.99 -18.55 0.24
CA GLY A 92 7.01 -17.51 0.14
C GLY A 92 7.46 -17.29 -1.31
N HIS A 93 7.73 -16.03 -1.68
CA HIS A 93 8.33 -15.73 -2.99
C HIS A 93 9.75 -16.29 -3.05
N PRO A 94 10.14 -17.05 -4.09
CA PRO A 94 11.51 -17.49 -4.29
C PRO A 94 12.45 -16.28 -4.43
N VAL A 95 13.56 -16.25 -3.68
CA VAL A 95 14.61 -15.25 -3.85
C VAL A 95 15.96 -15.95 -4.04
N GLU A 96 16.88 -15.34 -4.79
CA GLU A 96 18.21 -15.91 -4.95
C GLU A 96 18.98 -15.96 -3.62
N CYS A 97 19.95 -16.87 -3.54
CA CYS A 97 20.75 -17.05 -2.33
C CYS A 97 22.00 -16.17 -2.39
N PRO A 98 22.33 -15.38 -1.34
CA PRO A 98 23.56 -14.59 -1.26
C PRO A 98 24.81 -15.47 -0.98
N PHE A 99 24.79 -16.71 -1.46
CA PHE A 99 25.73 -17.78 -1.14
C PHE A 99 26.19 -18.46 -2.43
N SER A 100 27.13 -17.84 -3.13
CA SER A 100 27.76 -18.37 -4.36
C SER A 100 28.80 -19.48 -4.08
N GLU A 101 29.37 -19.52 -2.87
CA GLU A 101 30.50 -20.39 -2.52
C GLU A 101 30.16 -21.46 -1.47
N ALA A 102 31.18 -22.22 -1.05
CA ALA A 102 31.06 -23.24 -0.02
C ALA A 102 31.28 -22.67 1.40
N TYR A 103 30.20 -22.54 2.17
CA TYR A 103 30.22 -21.98 3.53
C TYR A 103 30.43 -23.06 4.59
N LYS A 104 31.36 -22.82 5.50
CA LYS A 104 31.56 -23.65 6.70
C LYS A 104 30.56 -23.27 7.78
N PHE A 105 29.98 -24.25 8.47
CA PHE A 105 29.02 -24.00 9.55
C PHE A 105 29.27 -24.88 10.78
N LYS A 106 28.75 -24.42 11.92
CA LYS A 106 28.74 -25.10 13.23
C LYS A 106 27.29 -25.35 13.60
N TYR A 107 26.97 -26.50 14.18
CA TYR A 107 25.58 -26.88 14.48
C TYR A 107 25.43 -27.46 15.89
N LYS A 108 24.20 -27.47 16.41
CA LYS A 108 23.84 -28.01 17.73
C LYS A 108 22.64 -28.93 17.51
N ASN A 109 22.73 -30.19 17.95
CA ASN A 109 21.66 -31.19 17.76
C ASN A 109 21.45 -31.92 19.09
N ASN A 110 20.55 -31.40 19.93
CA ASN A 110 20.27 -31.83 21.31
C ASN A 110 21.49 -31.86 22.28
N THR A 111 22.69 -31.54 21.80
CA THR A 111 23.91 -31.29 22.59
C THR A 111 23.80 -30.01 23.42
N ARG A 112 24.63 -29.86 24.46
CA ARG A 112 24.79 -28.57 25.17
C ARG A 112 25.58 -27.56 24.34
N THR A 113 26.68 -27.99 23.73
CA THR A 113 27.62 -27.18 22.94
C THR A 113 27.44 -27.41 21.43
N PHE A 114 28.05 -26.55 20.61
CA PHE A 114 28.08 -26.69 19.15
C PHE A 114 29.12 -27.72 18.71
N CYS A 115 28.77 -28.56 17.73
CA CYS A 115 29.72 -29.33 16.94
C CYS A 115 30.51 -28.38 16.01
N GLN A 116 31.85 -28.42 16.12
CA GLN A 116 32.77 -27.55 15.37
C GLN A 116 33.92 -28.28 14.66
N ARG A 117 34.28 -29.50 15.07
CA ARG A 117 35.36 -30.30 14.46
C ARG A 117 34.96 -31.78 14.36
N PRO A 118 34.92 -32.40 13.15
CA PRO A 118 35.29 -31.82 11.86
C PRO A 118 34.32 -30.72 11.41
N GLU A 119 34.78 -29.84 10.53
CA GLU A 119 33.96 -28.75 10.01
C GLU A 119 32.82 -29.30 9.13
N SER A 120 31.60 -28.84 9.38
CA SER A 120 30.45 -29.09 8.49
C SER A 120 30.40 -28.00 7.41
N HIS A 121 29.93 -28.32 6.22
CA HIS A 121 29.92 -27.37 5.09
C HIS A 121 28.64 -27.43 4.28
N MET A 122 28.20 -26.28 3.77
CA MET A 122 27.14 -26.13 2.79
C MET A 122 27.78 -25.68 1.48
N LYS A 123 27.39 -26.27 0.34
CA LYS A 123 27.77 -25.79 -0.99
C LYS A 123 26.56 -25.70 -1.92
N PRO A 124 26.48 -24.73 -2.85
CA PRO A 124 25.50 -24.77 -3.92
C PRO A 124 25.71 -26.00 -4.82
N CYS A 125 24.66 -26.45 -5.51
CA CYS A 125 24.73 -27.61 -6.41
C CYS A 125 23.92 -27.43 -7.70
N ALA A 126 24.65 -27.26 -8.81
CA ALA A 126 24.17 -27.17 -10.21
C ALA A 126 23.22 -26.00 -10.57
N ARG A 127 22.51 -25.37 -9.62
CA ARG A 127 21.69 -24.15 -9.81
C ARG A 127 21.71 -23.28 -8.53
N SER A 128 21.56 -21.96 -8.67
CA SER A 128 21.66 -20.95 -7.59
C SER A 128 20.67 -21.15 -6.41
N SER A 129 19.62 -21.95 -6.59
CA SER A 129 18.55 -22.23 -5.62
C SER A 129 18.62 -23.62 -4.98
N LYS A 130 19.73 -24.35 -5.13
CA LYS A 130 19.91 -25.70 -4.57
C LYS A 130 21.21 -25.82 -3.78
N PHE A 131 21.12 -26.36 -2.57
CA PHE A 131 22.24 -26.46 -1.62
C PHE A 131 22.40 -27.86 -1.05
N HIS A 132 23.66 -28.25 -0.88
CA HIS A 132 24.10 -29.52 -0.31
C HIS A 132 24.80 -29.28 1.03
N PHE A 133 24.12 -29.59 2.11
CA PHE A 133 24.66 -29.54 3.47
C PHE A 133 25.30 -30.88 3.81
N ARG A 134 26.60 -30.87 4.13
CA ARG A 134 27.33 -31.99 4.74
C ARG A 134 27.55 -31.70 6.22
N PHE A 135 26.73 -32.32 7.06
CA PHE A 135 26.97 -32.39 8.50
C PHE A 135 28.06 -33.42 8.78
N ARG A 136 28.94 -33.11 9.75
CA ARG A 136 29.97 -34.03 10.26
C ARG A 136 29.70 -34.42 11.71
N ARG A 137 29.91 -35.68 12.08
CA ARG A 137 29.92 -36.12 13.48
C ARG A 137 31.14 -35.55 14.21
N CYS A 138 30.90 -34.90 15.35
CA CYS A 138 31.98 -34.46 16.23
C CYS A 138 32.44 -35.59 17.16
N ARG A 139 33.74 -35.61 17.49
CA ARG A 139 34.26 -36.47 18.58
C ARG A 139 33.70 -35.97 19.91
N ASN A 140 33.41 -36.89 20.81
CA ASN A 140 32.93 -36.66 22.18
C ASN A 140 31.65 -35.79 22.28
N LEU A 141 30.81 -35.80 21.24
CA LEU A 141 29.50 -35.15 21.21
C LEU A 141 28.44 -36.11 20.69
N GLU A 142 27.74 -36.76 21.61
CA GLU A 142 26.61 -37.63 21.30
C GLU A 142 25.44 -36.84 20.68
N GLY A 143 24.59 -37.51 19.92
CA GLY A 143 23.59 -36.85 19.07
C GLY A 143 24.16 -36.11 17.84
N THR A 144 25.49 -36.07 17.63
CA THR A 144 26.10 -35.57 16.38
C THR A 144 26.38 -36.73 15.42
N HIS A 145 26.05 -36.55 14.14
CA HIS A 145 26.09 -37.61 13.13
C HIS A 145 26.57 -37.05 11.78
N ASP A 146 27.19 -37.91 10.97
CA ASP A 146 27.40 -37.61 9.54
C ASP A 146 26.06 -37.66 8.82
N LYS A 147 25.71 -36.61 8.08
CA LYS A 147 24.45 -36.52 7.34
C LYS A 147 24.57 -35.60 6.14
N ASP A 148 24.05 -36.03 5.00
CA ASP A 148 23.90 -35.22 3.80
C ASP A 148 22.44 -34.75 3.69
N ILE A 149 22.22 -33.46 3.41
CA ILE A 149 20.89 -32.92 3.15
C ILE A 149 20.94 -32.06 1.88
N ARG A 150 20.12 -32.42 0.89
CA ARG A 150 19.92 -31.65 -0.34
C ARG A 150 18.67 -30.79 -0.18
N LEU A 151 18.84 -29.49 0.01
CA LEU A 151 17.73 -28.53 0.02
C LEU A 151 17.57 -27.94 -1.38
N SER A 152 16.37 -28.12 -1.96
CA SER A 152 15.99 -27.60 -3.28
C SER A 152 14.89 -26.56 -3.11
N LYS A 153 15.20 -25.46 -2.42
CA LYS A 153 14.33 -24.29 -2.28
C LYS A 153 15.20 -23.03 -2.39
N SER A 154 14.77 -22.09 -3.22
CA SER A 154 15.35 -20.74 -3.29
C SER A 154 15.38 -20.09 -1.90
N CYS A 155 16.39 -19.28 -1.64
CA CYS A 155 16.55 -18.68 -0.34
C CYS A 155 15.41 -17.75 0.02
N ILE A 156 15.19 -17.67 1.33
CA ILE A 156 14.28 -16.71 1.92
C ILE A 156 15.13 -15.47 2.29
N GLY A 157 15.68 -14.75 1.30
CA GLY A 157 16.56 -13.62 1.61
C GLY A 157 17.12 -12.75 0.48
N ASP A 158 16.35 -11.80 -0.06
CA ASP A 158 16.86 -10.47 -0.51
C ASP A 158 15.72 -9.42 -0.61
N GLY A 159 16.03 -8.16 -0.33
CA GLY A 159 15.17 -6.99 -0.50
C GLY A 159 15.51 -6.10 -1.70
N LEU A 160 16.67 -6.29 -2.35
CA LEU A 160 17.16 -5.43 -3.44
C LEU A 160 16.17 -5.32 -4.61
N LEU A 161 15.53 -6.43 -4.99
CA LEU A 161 14.52 -6.45 -6.04
C LEU A 161 13.27 -5.62 -5.70
N PHE A 162 12.95 -5.45 -4.42
CA PHE A 162 11.78 -4.67 -3.98
C PHE A 162 12.03 -3.17 -4.14
N LEU A 163 13.26 -2.71 -3.88
CA LEU A 163 13.69 -1.33 -4.17
C LEU A 163 13.65 -1.05 -5.67
N LEU A 164 14.18 -1.95 -6.51
CA LEU A 164 14.13 -1.81 -7.97
C LEU A 164 12.68 -1.72 -8.48
N ASN A 165 11.77 -2.59 -8.03
CA ASN A 165 10.37 -2.54 -8.43
C ASN A 165 9.67 -1.25 -7.97
N ILE A 166 9.90 -0.77 -6.74
CA ILE A 166 9.37 0.51 -6.26
C ILE A 166 9.90 1.68 -7.11
N ILE A 167 11.19 1.68 -7.44
CA ILE A 167 11.81 2.70 -8.30
C ILE A 167 11.18 2.67 -9.70
N THR A 168 11.01 1.50 -10.32
CA THR A 168 10.35 1.36 -11.63
C THR A 168 8.89 1.82 -11.60
N ILE A 169 8.11 1.47 -10.57
CA ILE A 169 6.72 1.92 -10.38
C ILE A 169 6.66 3.45 -10.20
N THR A 170 7.59 4.02 -9.42
CA THR A 170 7.65 5.46 -9.19
C THR A 170 8.01 6.22 -10.47
N ILE A 171 9.02 5.77 -11.22
CA ILE A 171 9.47 6.37 -12.48
C ILE A 171 8.39 6.26 -13.56
N THR A 172 7.72 5.09 -13.70
CA THR A 172 6.63 4.95 -14.68
C THR A 172 5.44 5.84 -14.33
N SER A 173 5.08 5.94 -13.04
CA SER A 173 4.03 6.86 -12.59
C SER A 173 4.35 8.34 -12.86
N THR A 174 5.58 8.80 -12.61
CA THR A 174 5.95 10.21 -12.86
C THR A 174 6.03 10.52 -14.34
N ILE A 175 6.54 9.61 -15.18
CA ILE A 175 6.54 9.76 -16.64
C ILE A 175 5.12 9.87 -17.20
N ILE A 176 4.18 9.03 -16.73
CA ILE A 176 2.77 9.09 -17.14
C ILE A 176 2.14 10.44 -16.77
N ILE A 177 2.40 10.96 -15.57
CA ILE A 177 1.92 12.28 -15.14
C ILE A 177 2.46 13.40 -16.04
N ILE A 178 3.75 13.36 -16.39
CA ILE A 178 4.39 14.36 -17.28
C ILE A 178 3.80 14.31 -18.69
N ILE A 179 3.51 13.12 -19.23
CA ILE A 179 2.85 12.98 -20.54
C ILE A 179 1.45 13.59 -20.50
N ILE A 180 0.68 13.33 -19.43
CA ILE A 180 -0.68 13.87 -19.27
C ILE A 180 -0.67 15.40 -19.17
N THR A 181 0.25 16.01 -18.42
CA THR A 181 0.32 17.48 -18.33
C THR A 181 0.74 18.13 -19.66
N ILE A 182 1.66 17.52 -20.42
CA ILE A 182 2.03 17.97 -21.77
C ILE A 182 0.81 17.92 -22.71
N ILE A 183 0.03 16.84 -22.70
CA ILE A 183 -1.20 16.71 -23.51
C ILE A 183 -2.22 17.80 -23.15
N ILE A 184 -2.42 18.09 -21.85
CA ILE A 184 -3.32 19.15 -21.38
C ILE A 184 -2.84 20.53 -21.88
N ILE A 185 -1.54 20.82 -21.80
CA ILE A 185 -0.95 22.08 -22.31
C ILE A 185 -1.16 22.22 -23.82
N ILE A 186 -0.96 21.16 -24.59
CA ILE A 186 -1.19 21.16 -26.06
C ILE A 186 -2.68 21.42 -26.37
N ILE A 187 -3.61 20.80 -25.65
CA ILE A 187 -5.05 21.03 -25.81
C ILE A 187 -5.41 22.49 -25.50
N ILE A 188 -4.86 23.08 -24.43
CA ILE A 188 -5.09 24.49 -24.08
C ILE A 188 -4.56 25.42 -25.18
N ILE A 189 -3.36 25.17 -25.71
CA ILE A 189 -2.78 25.95 -26.82
C ILE A 189 -3.66 25.85 -28.08
N ILE A 190 -4.15 24.66 -28.42
CA ILE A 190 -5.07 24.46 -29.56
C ILE A 190 -6.38 25.24 -29.35
N ILE A 191 -6.96 25.21 -28.15
CA ILE A 191 -8.18 25.97 -27.82
C ILE A 191 -7.94 27.48 -27.96
N ILE A 192 -6.80 28.00 -27.49
CA ILE A 192 -6.43 29.42 -27.64
C ILE A 192 -6.27 29.79 -29.13
N ILE A 193 -5.58 28.96 -29.93
CA ILE A 193 -5.40 29.19 -31.37
C ILE A 193 -6.76 29.20 -32.09
N ILE A 194 -7.63 28.23 -31.84
CA ILE A 194 -8.98 28.15 -32.42
C ILE A 194 -9.81 29.38 -32.00
N SER A 195 -9.74 29.79 -30.74
CA SER A 195 -10.46 30.97 -30.24
C SER A 195 -10.01 32.26 -30.94
N ASN A 196 -8.70 32.45 -31.10
CA ASN A 196 -8.14 33.59 -31.82
C ASN A 196 -8.53 33.60 -33.31
N ILE A 197 -8.56 32.44 -33.97
CA ILE A 197 -9.03 32.32 -35.36
C ILE A 197 -10.52 32.68 -35.48
N ILE A 198 -11.36 32.20 -34.56
CA ILE A 198 -12.80 32.51 -34.54
C ILE A 198 -13.03 34.01 -34.31
N ILE A 199 -12.31 34.61 -33.35
CA ILE A 199 -12.41 36.05 -33.04
C ILE A 199 -11.99 36.89 -34.26
N ASN A 200 -10.84 36.60 -34.87
CA ASN A 200 -10.35 37.34 -36.03
C ASN A 200 -11.29 37.21 -37.24
N ASN A 201 -11.81 36.01 -37.51
CA ASN A 201 -12.78 35.80 -38.60
C ASN A 201 -14.13 36.49 -38.31
N GLY A 202 -14.57 36.51 -37.05
CA GLY A 202 -15.77 37.25 -36.62
C GLY A 202 -15.62 38.77 -36.80
N ILE A 203 -14.44 39.32 -36.52
CA ILE A 203 -14.10 40.73 -36.79
C ILE A 203 -14.15 41.01 -38.29
N ILE A 204 -13.57 40.15 -39.14
CA ILE A 204 -13.61 40.31 -40.61
C ILE A 204 -15.05 40.29 -41.14
N ILE A 205 -15.90 39.37 -40.67
CA ILE A 205 -17.32 39.29 -41.06
C ILE A 205 -18.08 40.56 -40.65
N ASN A 206 -17.86 41.06 -39.44
CA ASN A 206 -18.50 42.29 -38.98
C ASN A 206 -17.99 43.53 -39.74
N PHE A 207 -16.71 43.57 -40.12
CA PHE A 207 -16.14 44.66 -40.92
C PHE A 207 -16.75 44.70 -42.34
N MET A 208 -16.87 43.54 -43.00
CA MET A 208 -17.55 43.43 -44.31
C MET A 208 -19.03 43.88 -44.24
N LYS A 209 -19.69 43.66 -43.10
CA LYS A 209 -21.06 44.10 -42.84
C LYS A 209 -21.17 45.60 -42.53
N ALA A 210 -20.09 46.26 -42.12
CA ALA A 210 -20.02 47.71 -41.94
C ALA A 210 -19.66 48.45 -43.25
N SER A 211 -18.87 47.85 -44.14
CA SER A 211 -18.49 48.46 -45.43
C SER A 211 -19.62 48.53 -46.47
N THR A 212 -20.78 47.93 -46.20
CA THR A 212 -21.92 47.87 -47.14
C THR A 212 -23.01 48.92 -46.90
N SER A 213 -22.86 49.82 -45.92
CA SER A 213 -23.91 50.79 -45.53
C SER A 213 -23.76 52.20 -46.13
N SER A 214 -22.96 52.39 -47.18
CA SER A 214 -22.66 53.73 -47.75
C SER A 214 -22.95 53.86 -49.25
N LEU A 215 -24.20 53.60 -49.67
CA LEU A 215 -24.71 53.96 -51.01
C LEU A 215 -26.24 54.11 -51.00
N SER A 216 -26.72 55.35 -51.08
CA SER A 216 -28.14 55.71 -51.27
C SER A 216 -28.41 56.06 -52.75
N PRO A 217 -29.67 55.98 -53.25
CA PRO A 217 -30.41 57.25 -53.38
C PRO A 217 -31.97 57.19 -53.29
N LEU A 218 -32.54 58.34 -52.90
CA LEU A 218 -33.83 58.97 -53.27
C LEU A 218 -35.20 58.23 -53.23
N SER A 219 -36.03 58.71 -52.29
CA SER A 219 -37.30 59.43 -52.55
C SER A 219 -38.56 58.71 -53.06
N SER A 220 -39.58 58.64 -52.20
CA SER A 220 -40.75 59.55 -52.31
C SER A 220 -41.62 59.63 -51.04
N SER A 221 -42.31 60.78 -50.89
CA SER A 221 -43.52 61.15 -50.12
C SER A 221 -44.39 60.06 -49.42
N GLN A 222 -45.18 60.37 -48.37
CA GLN A 222 -45.60 61.67 -47.80
C GLN A 222 -45.89 61.57 -46.26
N GLN A 223 -46.19 62.69 -45.59
CA GLN A 223 -46.16 62.85 -44.11
C GLN A 223 -47.57 62.99 -43.43
N PRO A 224 -47.75 63.27 -42.10
CA PRO A 224 -48.76 62.63 -41.23
C PRO A 224 -49.84 63.64 -40.74
N PRO A 225 -50.46 63.61 -39.52
CA PRO A 225 -49.77 63.76 -38.21
C PRO A 225 -50.39 63.11 -36.93
N SER A 226 -49.67 63.21 -35.80
CA SER A 226 -50.15 63.41 -34.39
C SER A 226 -51.05 62.38 -33.65
N SER A 227 -50.99 62.19 -32.32
CA SER A 227 -49.95 62.56 -31.31
C SER A 227 -50.22 62.01 -29.89
N SER A 228 -49.17 61.48 -29.22
CA SER A 228 -48.89 61.62 -27.77
C SER A 228 -49.87 60.91 -26.76
N PRO A 229 -49.73 61.07 -25.42
CA PRO A 229 -48.83 60.20 -24.61
C PRO A 229 -49.46 59.72 -23.27
N SER A 230 -48.61 59.45 -22.25
CA SER A 230 -48.90 59.24 -20.81
C SER A 230 -49.36 57.82 -20.36
N THR A 231 -49.26 57.41 -19.08
CA THR A 231 -48.05 57.11 -18.25
C THR A 231 -48.45 56.46 -16.90
N THR A 232 -47.99 55.23 -16.59
CA THR A 232 -47.81 54.67 -15.20
C THR A 232 -49.08 54.54 -14.28
N PRO A 233 -49.01 54.04 -13.02
CA PRO A 233 -48.34 52.82 -12.50
C PRO A 233 -49.16 51.93 -11.51
N THR A 234 -48.85 50.61 -11.50
CA THR A 234 -48.79 49.67 -10.33
C THR A 234 -50.10 49.32 -9.52
N PRO A 235 -50.11 48.70 -8.29
CA PRO A 235 -50.59 47.32 -8.05
C PRO A 235 -51.58 47.23 -6.83
N PRO A 236 -51.66 46.18 -5.94
CA PRO A 236 -51.34 44.73 -5.96
C PRO A 236 -52.66 43.87 -5.83
N THR A 237 -52.91 42.76 -5.10
CA THR A 237 -52.23 41.92 -4.06
C THR A 237 -52.93 40.54 -3.88
N SER A 238 -52.23 39.50 -3.35
CA SER A 238 -52.74 38.34 -2.55
C SER A 238 -53.78 37.36 -3.16
N SER A 239 -53.98 36.11 -2.70
CA SER A 239 -53.21 35.11 -1.91
C SER A 239 -53.95 33.75 -1.90
N SER A 240 -53.27 32.62 -1.62
CA SER A 240 -53.69 31.54 -0.68
C SER A 240 -53.15 30.11 -0.98
N SER A 241 -52.98 29.38 0.12
CA SER A 241 -52.87 27.91 0.32
C SER A 241 -53.68 27.64 1.63
N PRO A 242 -53.86 26.41 2.22
CA PRO A 242 -53.14 25.14 2.04
C PRO A 242 -53.99 23.83 2.15
N SER A 243 -53.35 22.65 2.08
CA SER A 243 -53.66 21.36 2.79
C SER A 243 -52.81 20.19 2.23
N ALA A 244 -52.77 18.97 2.77
CA ALA A 244 -52.58 18.46 4.15
C ALA A 244 -52.57 16.90 4.15
N ALA A 245 -51.77 16.27 5.04
CA ALA A 245 -51.72 14.81 5.30
C ALA A 245 -51.30 13.91 4.09
N ALA A 246 -51.03 12.60 4.21
CA ALA A 246 -51.06 11.66 5.34
C ALA A 246 -49.88 10.64 5.28
N ALA A 247 -49.83 9.67 6.19
CA ALA A 247 -48.73 8.68 6.30
C ALA A 247 -49.18 7.22 6.14
N ALA A 248 -48.26 6.36 5.70
CA ALA A 248 -48.26 4.90 5.77
C ALA A 248 -46.77 4.45 5.73
N SER A 249 -46.24 3.74 6.74
CA SER A 249 -46.39 2.29 7.06
C SER A 249 -45.25 1.47 6.46
#